data_AF-A0AAU9X8Y3-F1
#
_entry.id   AF-A0AAU9X8Y3-F1
#
_cell.length_a   1.000
_cell.length_b   1.000
_cell.length_c   1.000
_cell.angle_alpha   90.00
_cell.angle_beta   90.00
_cell.angle_gamma   90.00
#
_symmetry.space_group_name_H-M   'P 1'
#
loop_
_entity.id
_entity.type
_entity.pdbx_description
1 polymer ?
#
loop_
_entity_poly.entity_id
_entity_poly.type
_entity_poly.pdbx_seq_one_letter_code
_entity_poly.pdbx_strand_id
1 'polypeptide(L)'
;FLTDINECEFPTACHKDAYCNNYRGSYNCTCVSGYNGNGTVCLGPEKCKAPLDLIFLLDASGSVDASNYIKEKEFIKVVVSRYDVETVNKAAVIVFSEAASNVIPMGSETTPLSFALAVDDIPYDASYTRIDLALRLAYDEYFSGKKTRMRLRN
;
A
#
# COMPACT_ATOMS: atom_id res chain seq x y z
N PHE A 1 -14.54 -21.82 -36.79
CA PHE A 1 -13.63 -22.08 -35.67
C PHE A 1 -14.14 -21.31 -34.47
N LEU A 2 -14.36 -21.97 -33.33
CA LEU A 2 -14.68 -21.27 -32.08
C LEU A 2 -13.38 -20.76 -31.48
N THR A 3 -13.29 -19.45 -31.31
CA THR A 3 -12.21 -18.80 -30.57
C THR A 3 -12.43 -19.05 -29.09
N ASP A 4 -11.35 -19.36 -28.39
CA ASP A 4 -11.35 -19.48 -26.93
C ASP A 4 -11.71 -18.14 -26.28
N ILE A 5 -12.50 -18.17 -25.22
CA ILE A 5 -12.79 -16.98 -24.41
C ILE A 5 -11.80 -17.00 -23.28
N ASN A 6 -11.03 -15.93 -23.09
CA ASN A 6 -10.10 -15.84 -21.98
C ASN A 6 -10.87 -15.48 -20.70
N GLU A 7 -11.20 -16.46 -19.88
CA GLU A 7 -11.97 -16.17 -18.65
C GLU A 7 -11.17 -15.32 -17.65
N CYS A 8 -9.84 -15.33 -17.72
CA CYS A 8 -8.98 -14.53 -16.84
C CYS A 8 -9.05 -13.01 -17.12
N GLU A 9 -9.69 -12.58 -18.20
CA GLU A 9 -9.99 -11.17 -18.44
C GLU A 9 -11.18 -10.67 -17.61
N PHE A 10 -11.95 -11.58 -16.99
CA PHE A 10 -13.02 -11.22 -16.07
C PHE A 10 -12.49 -11.14 -14.63
N PRO A 11 -12.60 -9.97 -13.95
CA PRO A 11 -12.10 -9.81 -12.58
C PRO A 11 -12.70 -10.77 -11.55
N THR A 12 -13.85 -11.37 -11.86
CA THR A 12 -14.58 -12.30 -10.99
C THR A 12 -14.30 -13.77 -11.28
N ALA A 13 -13.42 -14.09 -12.24
CA ALA A 13 -13.15 -15.48 -12.62
C ALA A 13 -12.47 -16.28 -11.50
N CYS A 14 -11.54 -15.65 -10.76
CA CYS A 14 -10.84 -16.25 -9.63
C CYS A 14 -10.99 -15.41 -8.37
N HIS A 15 -10.61 -15.98 -7.23
CA HIS A 15 -10.47 -15.21 -6.00
C HIS A 15 -9.42 -14.10 -6.19
N LYS A 16 -9.58 -12.96 -5.51
CA LYS A 16 -8.62 -11.84 -5.56
C LYS A 16 -7.19 -12.22 -5.14
N ASP A 17 -7.08 -13.29 -4.34
CA ASP A 17 -5.83 -13.86 -3.84
C ASP A 17 -5.47 -15.18 -4.56
N ALA A 18 -5.80 -15.28 -5.86
CA ALA A 18 -5.46 -16.42 -6.71
C ALA A 18 -4.90 -15.98 -8.07
N TYR A 19 -3.99 -16.78 -8.64
CA TYR A 19 -3.57 -16.67 -10.03
C TYR A 19 -4.57 -17.37 -10.94
N CYS A 20 -4.94 -16.71 -12.04
CA CYS A 20 -5.77 -17.28 -13.10
C CYS A 20 -4.88 -17.75 -14.25
N ASN A 21 -5.05 -19.01 -14.68
CA ASN A 21 -4.41 -19.54 -15.89
C ASN A 21 -5.49 -19.92 -16.90
N ASN A 22 -5.47 -19.28 -18.06
CA ASN A 22 -6.39 -19.58 -19.15
C ASN A 22 -5.86 -20.74 -20.01
N TYR A 23 -6.74 -21.67 -20.37
CA TYR A 23 -6.48 -22.78 -21.28
C TYR A 23 -7.57 -22.84 -22.35
N ARG A 24 -7.29 -23.51 -23.46
CA ARG A 24 -8.28 -23.63 -24.52
C ARG A 24 -9.50 -24.43 -24.06
N GLY A 25 -10.63 -23.77 -23.90
CA GLY A 25 -11.91 -24.32 -23.44
C GLY A 25 -12.07 -24.43 -21.93
N SER A 26 -11.15 -23.88 -21.13
CA SER A 26 -11.21 -23.93 -19.66
C SER A 26 -10.21 -22.97 -19.01
N TYR A 27 -10.36 -22.66 -17.72
CA TYR A 27 -9.36 -21.96 -16.94
C TYR A 27 -9.12 -22.69 -15.61
N ASN A 28 -8.00 -22.39 -14.95
CA ASN A 28 -7.80 -22.77 -13.56
C ASN A 28 -7.49 -21.54 -12.70
N CYS A 29 -7.82 -21.67 -11.42
CA CYS A 29 -7.41 -20.73 -10.40
C CYS A 29 -6.50 -21.46 -9.41
N THR A 30 -5.42 -20.83 -9.00
CA THR A 30 -4.51 -21.36 -7.97
C THR A 30 -4.28 -20.28 -6.93
N CYS A 31 -4.52 -20.60 -5.65
CA CYS A 31 -4.29 -19.62 -4.58
C CYS A 31 -2.82 -19.16 -4.58
N VAL A 32 -2.59 -17.89 -4.27
CA VAL A 32 -1.23 -17.37 -4.11
C VAL A 32 -0.52 -18.08 -2.96
N SER A 33 0.81 -18.11 -2.99
CA SER A 33 1.60 -18.78 -1.96
C SER A 33 1.21 -18.32 -0.54
N GLY A 34 1.04 -19.29 0.37
CA GLY A 34 0.60 -19.06 1.74
C GLY A 34 -0.92 -19.10 1.94
N TYR A 35 -1.72 -19.13 0.88
CA TYR A 35 -3.17 -19.26 0.94
C TYR A 35 -3.60 -20.69 0.58
N ASN A 36 -4.63 -21.20 1.26
CA ASN A 36 -5.19 -22.53 1.05
C ASN A 36 -6.58 -22.44 0.45
N GLY A 37 -6.91 -23.32 -0.49
CA GLY A 37 -8.23 -23.37 -1.10
C GLY A 37 -8.20 -23.93 -2.52
N ASN A 38 -9.28 -23.69 -3.26
CA ASN A 38 -9.48 -24.20 -4.61
C ASN A 38 -9.26 -23.14 -5.71
N GLY A 39 -8.75 -21.96 -5.35
CA GLY A 39 -8.51 -20.85 -6.26
C GLY A 39 -9.72 -19.94 -6.53
N THR A 40 -10.94 -20.42 -6.34
CA THR A 40 -12.16 -19.57 -6.32
C THR A 40 -12.49 -19.08 -4.91
N VAL A 41 -12.03 -19.83 -3.90
CA VAL A 41 -11.96 -19.41 -2.50
C VAL A 41 -10.53 -19.64 -2.02
N CYS A 42 -9.90 -18.62 -1.45
CA CYS A 42 -8.55 -18.71 -0.89
C CYS A 42 -8.55 -18.16 0.54
N LEU A 43 -8.21 -19.03 1.49
CA LEU A 43 -8.09 -18.72 2.90
C LEU A 43 -6.62 -18.47 3.23
N GLY A 44 -6.31 -17.25 3.64
CA GLY A 44 -4.97 -16.88 4.08
C GLY A 44 -4.61 -17.47 5.45
N PRO A 45 -3.34 -17.34 5.86
CA PRO A 45 -2.94 -17.67 7.23
C PRO A 45 -3.67 -16.75 8.23
N GLU A 46 -3.78 -17.18 9.49
CA GLU A 46 -4.37 -16.34 10.53
C GLU A 46 -3.60 -15.01 10.60
N LYS A 47 -4.32 -13.89 10.48
CA LYS A 47 -3.71 -12.56 10.56
C LYS A 47 -3.19 -12.32 11.97
N CYS A 48 -2.02 -11.68 12.07
CA CYS A 48 -1.53 -11.17 13.35
C CYS A 48 -2.53 -10.16 13.92
N LYS A 49 -2.92 -10.33 15.19
CA LYS A 49 -3.87 -9.42 15.89
C LYS A 49 -3.17 -8.26 16.61
N ALA A 50 -1.84 -8.18 16.50
CA ALA A 50 -1.09 -7.09 17.09
C ALA A 50 -1.33 -5.80 16.29
N PRO A 51 -1.50 -4.64 16.96
CA PRO A 51 -1.56 -3.36 16.29
C PRO A 51 -0.31 -3.14 15.44
N LEU A 52 -0.50 -2.65 14.21
CA LEU A 52 0.55 -2.37 13.25
C LEU A 52 0.49 -0.92 12.79
N ASP A 53 1.62 -0.22 12.95
CA ASP A 53 1.84 1.10 12.35
C ASP A 53 2.78 0.94 11.14
N LEU A 54 2.30 1.32 9.95
CA LEU A 54 3.06 1.30 8.70
C LEU A 54 3.44 2.73 8.30
N ILE A 55 4.71 2.96 7.99
CA ILE A 55 5.19 4.24 7.47
C ILE A 55 5.87 3.98 6.13
N PHE A 56 5.32 4.52 5.06
CA PHE A 56 5.90 4.45 3.73
C PHE A 56 6.74 5.70 3.46
N LEU A 57 7.98 5.48 3.00
CA LEU A 57 8.81 6.54 2.45
C LEU A 57 8.73 6.43 0.92
N LEU A 58 8.02 7.35 0.29
CA LEU A 58 7.72 7.35 -1.14
C LEU A 58 8.73 8.24 -1.88
N ASP A 59 9.45 7.68 -2.85
CA ASP A 59 10.48 8.39 -3.61
C ASP A 59 9.84 9.13 -4.80
N ALA A 60 9.82 10.46 -4.73
CA ALA A 60 9.33 11.32 -5.81
C ALA A 60 10.47 12.02 -6.56
N SER A 61 11.70 11.51 -6.47
CA SER A 61 12.88 12.08 -7.12
C SER A 61 12.94 11.80 -8.62
N GLY A 62 13.77 12.55 -9.34
CA GLY A 62 13.95 12.46 -10.78
C GLY A 62 14.61 11.16 -11.26
N SER A 63 15.19 10.36 -10.35
CA SER A 63 15.68 9.01 -10.68
C SER A 63 14.56 7.98 -10.86
N VAL A 64 13.31 8.33 -10.52
CA VAL A 64 12.22 7.35 -10.44
C VAL A 64 11.40 7.19 -11.71
N ASP A 65 11.37 8.03 -12.74
CA ASP A 65 10.39 7.93 -13.85
C ASP A 65 8.90 7.90 -13.40
N ALA A 66 8.06 8.69 -14.08
CA ALA A 66 6.63 8.80 -13.77
C ALA A 66 5.89 7.44 -13.79
N SER A 67 6.31 6.51 -14.66
CA SER A 67 5.69 5.19 -14.75
C SER A 67 5.99 4.29 -13.55
N ASN A 68 7.18 4.41 -12.94
CA ASN A 68 7.49 3.64 -11.73
C ASN A 68 6.91 4.33 -10.50
N TYR A 69 6.82 5.67 -10.48
CA TYR A 69 6.12 6.38 -9.41
C TYR A 69 4.66 5.92 -9.27
N ILE A 70 3.97 5.69 -10.39
CA ILE A 70 2.62 5.08 -10.38
C ILE A 70 2.66 3.68 -9.76
N LYS A 71 3.64 2.83 -10.11
CA LYS A 71 3.78 1.48 -9.53
C LYS A 71 4.08 1.52 -8.03
N GLU A 72 4.86 2.48 -7.56
CA GLU A 72 5.13 2.68 -6.13
C GLU A 72 3.84 3.02 -5.37
N LYS A 73 3.02 3.93 -5.91
CA LYS A 73 1.69 4.23 -5.36
C LYS A 73 0.78 2.99 -5.33
N GLU A 74 0.73 2.23 -6.43
CA GLU A 74 -0.04 0.98 -6.49
C GLU A 74 0.44 -0.02 -5.44
N PHE A 75 1.75 -0.15 -5.26
CA PHE A 75 2.31 -1.02 -4.23
C PHE A 75 1.85 -0.62 -2.83
N ILE A 76 1.91 0.67 -2.50
CA ILE A 76 1.43 1.20 -1.21
C ILE A 76 -0.05 0.83 -1.00
N LYS A 77 -0.91 1.07 -1.99
CA LYS A 77 -2.35 0.74 -1.93
C LYS A 77 -2.58 -0.76 -1.71
N VAL A 78 -1.86 -1.60 -2.44
CA VAL A 78 -1.96 -3.07 -2.32
C VAL A 78 -1.52 -3.53 -0.94
N VAL A 79 -0.40 -3.04 -0.41
CA VAL A 79 0.06 -3.41 0.93
C VAL A 79 -0.97 -3.01 1.97
N VAL A 80 -1.44 -1.76 1.93
CA VAL A 80 -2.38 -1.23 2.91
C VAL A 80 -3.72 -1.97 2.88
N SER A 81 -4.21 -2.34 1.70
CA SER A 81 -5.44 -3.14 1.55
C SER A 81 -5.39 -4.54 2.17
N ARG A 82 -4.18 -5.08 2.46
CA ARG A 82 -4.02 -6.41 3.07
C ARG A 82 -4.12 -6.38 4.60
N TYR A 83 -3.76 -5.26 5.20
CA TYR A 83 -3.68 -5.09 6.65
C TYR A 83 -4.93 -4.44 7.27
N ASP A 84 -6.01 -4.26 6.49
CA ASP A 84 -7.28 -3.66 6.93
C ASP A 84 -7.04 -2.39 7.78
N VAL A 85 -6.71 -1.27 7.12
CA VAL A 85 -6.60 0.01 7.83
C VAL A 85 -7.95 0.36 8.43
N GLU A 86 -7.97 0.35 9.75
CA GLU A 86 -9.11 0.58 10.61
C GLU A 86 -8.60 1.30 11.87
N THR A 87 -9.35 1.28 12.98
CA THR A 87 -8.93 1.95 14.22
C THR A 87 -7.63 1.38 14.83
N VAL A 88 -7.25 0.16 14.47
CA VAL A 88 -6.12 -0.59 15.06
C VAL A 88 -4.85 -0.51 14.22
N ASN A 89 -4.96 -0.69 12.91
CA ASN A 89 -3.82 -0.64 11.99
C ASN A 89 -3.81 0.69 11.25
N LYS A 90 -2.68 1.41 11.34
CA LYS A 90 -2.56 2.75 10.78
C LYS A 90 -1.45 2.79 9.75
N ALA A 91 -1.62 3.66 8.76
CA ALA A 91 -0.61 3.90 7.74
C ALA A 91 -0.32 5.40 7.63
N ALA A 92 0.93 5.72 7.33
CA ALA A 92 1.40 7.06 6.99
C ALA A 92 2.25 7.02 5.71
N VAL A 93 2.27 8.13 4.98
CA VAL A 93 3.12 8.30 3.79
C VAL A 93 3.91 9.59 3.92
N ILE A 94 5.23 9.44 3.92
CA ILE A 94 6.18 10.54 3.78
C ILE A 94 6.75 10.49 2.37
N VAL A 95 6.56 11.57 1.63
CA VAL A 95 7.14 11.71 0.29
C VAL A 95 8.46 12.44 0.41
N PHE A 96 9.44 12.04 -0.37
CA PHE A 96 10.71 12.75 -0.45
C PHE A 96 11.21 12.95 -1.88
N SER A 97 11.81 14.11 -2.09
CA SER A 97 12.55 14.50 -3.28
C SER A 97 13.69 15.43 -2.85
N GLU A 98 13.62 16.74 -3.16
CA GLU A 98 14.49 17.78 -2.59
C GLU A 98 14.18 18.07 -1.12
N ALA A 99 12.92 17.93 -0.73
CA ALA A 99 12.43 18.02 0.63
C ALA A 99 11.68 16.74 1.02
N ALA A 100 11.36 16.58 2.30
CA ALA A 100 10.51 15.49 2.79
C ALA A 100 9.27 16.06 3.48
N SER A 101 8.11 15.46 3.20
CA SER A 101 6.82 15.94 3.69
C SER A 101 5.93 14.77 4.13
N ASN A 102 5.28 14.92 5.28
CA ASN A 102 4.30 13.97 5.81
C ASN A 102 2.93 14.20 5.15
N VAL A 103 2.75 13.67 3.93
CA VAL A 103 1.58 13.95 3.08
C VAL A 103 0.33 13.21 3.53
N ILE A 104 0.49 12.02 4.12
CA ILE A 104 -0.59 11.27 4.75
C ILE A 104 -0.16 11.00 6.19
N PRO A 105 -0.59 11.81 7.16
CA PRO A 105 -0.26 11.61 8.57
C PRO A 105 -0.87 10.32 9.14
N MET A 106 -0.20 9.72 10.13
CA MET A 106 -0.66 8.48 10.75
C MET A 106 -2.09 8.60 11.31
N GLY A 107 -3.00 7.79 10.76
CA GLY A 107 -4.40 7.75 11.17
C GLY A 107 -5.27 8.90 10.66
N SER A 108 -4.79 9.72 9.71
CA SER A 108 -5.66 10.68 9.01
C SER A 108 -6.69 9.98 8.12
N GLU A 109 -6.32 8.83 7.57
CA GLU A 109 -7.16 8.00 6.73
C GLU A 109 -7.61 6.75 7.48
N THR A 110 -8.92 6.53 7.57
CA THR A 110 -9.50 5.45 8.38
C THR A 110 -10.08 4.31 7.53
N THR A 111 -10.04 4.42 6.21
CA THR A 111 -10.55 3.40 5.30
C THR A 111 -9.55 3.12 4.17
N PRO A 112 -9.49 1.88 3.64
CA PRO A 112 -8.66 1.58 2.49
C PRO A 112 -8.95 2.46 1.26
N LEU A 113 -10.23 2.83 1.06
CA LEU A 113 -10.63 3.68 -0.06
C LEU A 113 -10.12 5.12 0.08
N SER A 114 -10.32 5.75 1.25
CA SER A 114 -9.86 7.12 1.47
C SER A 114 -8.34 7.22 1.43
N PHE A 115 -7.65 6.22 2.00
CA PHE A 115 -6.20 6.10 1.90
C PHE A 115 -5.72 5.94 0.46
N ALA A 116 -6.37 5.08 -0.35
CA ALA A 116 -6.02 4.91 -1.75
C ALA A 116 -6.18 6.21 -2.56
N LEU A 117 -7.28 6.95 -2.35
CA LEU A 117 -7.51 8.24 -3.00
C LEU A 117 -6.45 9.27 -2.59
N ALA A 118 -6.08 9.31 -1.30
CA ALA A 118 -5.04 10.20 -0.81
C ALA A 118 -3.66 9.88 -1.44
N VAL A 119 -3.34 8.59 -1.62
CA VAL A 119 -2.11 8.15 -2.30
C VAL A 119 -2.11 8.55 -3.79
N ASP A 120 -3.24 8.43 -4.46
CA ASP A 120 -3.38 8.80 -5.87
C ASP A 120 -3.11 10.30 -6.09
N ASP A 121 -3.57 11.16 -5.17
CA ASP A 121 -3.43 12.63 -5.22
C ASP A 121 -1.99 13.12 -4.97
N ILE A 122 -1.06 12.26 -4.50
CA ILE A 122 0.31 12.66 -4.21
C ILE A 122 1.03 13.08 -5.52
N PRO A 123 1.52 14.32 -5.66
CA PRO A 123 2.19 14.77 -6.88
C PRO A 123 3.56 14.10 -7.07
N TYR A 124 4.03 14.07 -8.31
CA TYR A 124 5.40 13.65 -8.67
C TYR A 124 6.27 14.88 -8.88
N ASP A 125 7.34 15.03 -8.10
CA ASP A 125 8.18 16.24 -8.08
C ASP A 125 9.38 16.15 -9.05
N ALA A 126 9.95 14.95 -9.23
CA ALA A 126 11.06 14.66 -10.14
C ALA A 126 12.35 15.47 -9.85
N SER A 127 12.62 15.79 -8.58
CA SER A 127 13.80 16.56 -8.13
C SER A 127 14.90 15.67 -7.54
N TYR A 128 15.67 16.16 -6.56
CA TYR A 128 16.76 15.40 -5.90
C TYR A 128 16.24 14.19 -5.09
N THR A 129 17.15 13.33 -4.62
CA THR A 129 16.82 12.14 -3.80
C THR A 129 17.31 12.32 -2.35
N ARG A 130 16.49 12.93 -1.48
CA ARG A 130 16.82 13.22 -0.07
C ARG A 130 16.16 12.27 0.92
N ILE A 131 16.49 10.98 0.81
CA ILE A 131 16.02 9.94 1.76
C ILE A 131 16.44 10.21 3.21
N ASP A 132 17.55 10.93 3.40
CA ASP A 132 18.02 11.36 4.73
C ASP A 132 17.01 12.27 5.43
N LEU A 133 16.34 13.15 4.69
CA LEU A 133 15.26 13.99 5.23
C LEU A 133 14.02 13.17 5.55
N ALA A 134 13.68 12.19 4.70
CA ALA A 134 12.54 11.30 4.90
C ALA A 134 12.68 10.47 6.19
N LEU A 135 13.84 9.86 6.39
CA LEU A 135 14.14 9.06 7.58
C LEU A 135 14.17 9.91 8.85
N ARG A 136 14.73 11.13 8.78
CA ARG A 136 14.72 12.07 9.91
C ARG A 136 13.30 12.48 10.27
N LEU A 137 12.49 12.84 9.28
CA LEU A 137 11.09 13.23 9.50
C LEU A 137 10.28 12.07 10.10
N ALA A 138 10.45 10.84 9.58
CA ALA A 138 9.79 9.67 10.13
C ALA A 138 10.18 9.43 11.59
N TYR A 139 11.46 9.57 11.93
CA TYR A 139 11.92 9.50 13.31
C TYR A 139 11.27 10.59 14.18
N ASP A 140 11.34 11.85 13.75
CA ASP A 140 10.86 12.98 14.54
C ASP A 140 9.35 12.92 14.80
N GLU A 141 8.56 12.56 13.79
CA GLU A 141 7.09 12.48 13.87
C GLU A 141 6.58 11.27 14.64
N TYR A 142 7.19 10.10 14.43
CA TYR A 142 6.60 8.82 14.84
C TYR A 142 7.39 8.05 15.90
N PHE A 143 8.68 8.31 16.06
CA PHE A 143 9.56 7.55 16.98
C PHE A 143 10.23 8.41 18.06
N SER A 144 10.34 9.71 17.86
CA SER A 144 10.84 10.62 18.87
C SER A 144 9.73 10.80 19.93
N GLY A 145 9.95 10.30 21.14
CA GLY A 145 8.96 10.29 22.23
C GLY A 145 8.53 11.67 22.76
N LYS A 146 8.57 12.74 21.97
CA LYS A 146 8.21 14.10 22.38
C LYS A 146 6.70 14.34 22.27
N LYS A 147 5.96 13.80 23.25
CA LYS A 147 4.72 14.41 23.74
C LYS A 147 4.63 14.45 25.27
N THR A 148 5.59 15.06 25.98
CA THR A 148 5.31 15.71 27.30
C THR A 148 6.43 16.68 27.77
N ARG A 149 6.31 17.99 27.46
CA ARG A 149 6.64 19.14 28.35
C ARG A 149 6.56 20.49 27.61
N MET A 150 5.34 20.89 27.25
CA MET A 150 4.97 22.31 27.18
C MET A 150 3.46 22.45 27.43
N ARG A 151 2.98 21.86 28.54
CA ARG A 151 1.85 22.41 29.28
C ARG A 151 2.45 23.11 30.48
N LEU A 152 2.67 24.43 30.34
CA LEU A 152 2.83 25.30 31.49
C LEU A 152 1.57 25.14 32.34
N ARG A 153 1.73 24.58 33.55
CA ARG A 153 0.79 24.83 34.64
C ARG A 153 1.06 26.26 35.09
N ASN A 154 0.14 27.15 34.83
CA ASN A 154 -0.14 28.28 35.72
C ASN A 154 -1.36 27.88 36.54
#